data_AF-Q4V7Q1-F1
#
_entry.id   AF-Q4V7Q1-F1
#
_cell.length_a   1.000
_cell.length_b   1.000
_cell.length_c   1.000
_cell.angle_alpha   90.00
_cell.angle_beta   90.00
_cell.angle_gamma   90.00
#
_symmetry.space_group_name_H-M   'P 1'
#
loop_
_entity.id
_entity.type
_entity.pdbx_description
1 polymer ?
#
loop_
_entity_poly.entity_id
_entity_poly.type
_entity_poly.pdbx_seq_one_letter_code
_entity_poly.pdbx_strand_id
1 'polypeptide(L)'
;MPLLYCCPGFYLSSSVTRLLCVRLRNSVDLSRTGNRSVHSSTLRCAGQDWRVRRGFARSGSEYGPLTDLPDWSFADGRPAPPWKGQIRRKEEREALARRVVLLSTEMDQGMTNWHKKQQEMKAEQLQKEISKLKSKASPNKTTNT
;
A
#
# COMPACT_ATOMS: atom_id res chain seq x y z
N MET A 1 0.67 49.44 18.51
CA MET A 1 1.22 48.80 17.29
C MET A 1 0.21 47.78 16.77
N PRO A 2 -0.68 48.15 15.83
CA PRO A 2 -1.68 47.24 15.27
C PRO A 2 -1.39 46.96 13.79
N LEU A 3 -1.16 45.71 13.38
CA LEU A 3 -1.20 45.32 11.97
C LEU A 3 -1.79 43.89 11.88
N LEU A 4 -3.09 43.81 11.59
CA LEU A 4 -3.65 43.40 10.30
C LEU A 4 -3.72 41.88 10.11
N TYR A 5 -4.94 41.36 10.33
CA TYR A 5 -5.43 40.13 9.71
C TYR A 5 -5.61 40.35 8.21
N CYS A 6 -5.15 39.39 7.40
CA CYS A 6 -5.49 39.28 5.99
C CYS A 6 -5.79 37.80 5.68
N CYS A 7 -7.06 37.47 5.45
CA CYS A 7 -7.46 36.32 4.65
C CYS A 7 -7.79 36.81 3.25
N PRO A 8 -7.39 36.09 2.20
CA PRO A 8 -8.34 35.86 1.12
C PRO A 8 -8.34 34.40 0.64
N GLY A 9 -9.54 33.93 0.31
CA GLY A 9 -9.77 32.60 -0.21
C GLY A 9 -9.21 32.38 -1.61
N PHE A 10 -9.02 31.10 -1.93
CA PHE A 10 -8.85 30.62 -3.29
C PHE A 10 -9.88 29.50 -3.53
N TYR A 11 -10.88 29.85 -4.33
CA TYR A 11 -11.71 28.94 -5.11
C TYR A 11 -11.01 28.72 -6.44
N LEU A 12 -11.06 27.49 -6.96
CA LEU A 12 -10.92 27.01 -8.36
C LEU A 12 -10.11 25.71 -8.33
N SER A 13 -10.77 24.57 -8.56
CA SER A 13 -11.09 24.01 -9.88
C SER A 13 -9.92 23.17 -10.41
N SER A 14 -10.18 21.86 -10.45
CA SER A 14 -9.79 20.95 -11.53
C SER A 14 -8.30 20.82 -11.85
N SER A 15 -7.63 19.82 -11.26
CA SER A 15 -6.77 18.93 -12.06
C SER A 15 -6.49 17.64 -11.30
N VAL A 16 -7.14 16.55 -11.73
CA VAL A 16 -6.83 15.19 -11.29
C VAL A 16 -5.58 14.75 -12.04
N THR A 17 -4.42 14.94 -11.43
CA THR A 17 -3.15 14.49 -12.00
C THR A 17 -3.05 12.98 -11.86
N ARG A 18 -3.35 12.27 -12.95
CA ARG A 18 -2.97 10.87 -13.17
C ARG A 18 -1.45 10.74 -13.11
N LEU A 19 -0.91 10.23 -12.00
CA LEU A 19 0.40 9.61 -11.99
C LEU A 19 0.25 8.16 -12.47
N LEU A 20 0.34 8.01 -13.78
CA LEU A 20 0.63 6.74 -14.44
C LEU A 20 2.11 6.42 -14.15
N CYS A 21 2.37 5.63 -13.10
CA CYS A 21 3.62 4.88 -13.04
C CYS A 21 3.55 3.78 -14.10
N VAL A 22 4.17 4.11 -15.23
CA VAL A 22 4.41 3.22 -16.36
C VAL A 22 5.09 1.95 -15.84
N ARG A 23 4.42 0.81 -16.04
CA ARG A 23 5.03 -0.51 -16.00
C ARG A 23 6.28 -0.47 -16.89
N LEU A 24 7.43 -0.79 -16.34
CA LEU A 24 8.60 -1.25 -17.11
C LEU A 24 8.19 -2.55 -17.82
N ARG A 25 7.55 -2.40 -19.00
CA ARG A 25 7.63 -3.40 -20.05
C ARG A 25 9.00 -3.21 -20.65
N ASN A 26 9.82 -4.25 -20.56
CA ASN A 26 11.02 -4.38 -21.38
C ASN A 26 10.55 -4.40 -22.85
N SER A 27 10.46 -3.22 -23.47
CA SER A 27 10.44 -3.08 -24.92
C SER A 27 11.89 -3.24 -25.35
N VAL A 28 12.26 -4.44 -25.78
CA VAL A 28 13.43 -4.58 -26.63
C VAL A 28 12.95 -4.12 -28.00
N ASP A 29 13.10 -2.82 -28.27
CA ASP A 29 12.97 -2.30 -29.63
C ASP A 29 14.16 -2.81 -30.44
N LEU A 30 14.00 -4.03 -30.96
CA LEU A 30 14.91 -4.59 -31.93
C LEU A 30 14.55 -3.94 -33.27
N SER A 31 15.21 -2.82 -33.56
CA SER A 31 15.21 -2.17 -34.86
C SER A 31 15.67 -3.17 -35.93
N ARG A 32 14.65 -3.76 -36.54
CA ARG A 32 14.51 -4.46 -37.82
C ARG A 32 15.58 -4.12 -38.88
N THR A 33 16.69 -4.83 -38.85
CA THR A 33 17.53 -5.10 -40.03
C THR A 33 17.89 -6.59 -40.04
N GLY A 34 17.10 -7.38 -40.78
CA GLY A 34 17.30 -8.81 -40.97
C GLY A 34 16.00 -9.58 -40.83
N ASN A 35 15.56 -10.24 -41.91
CA ASN A 35 14.36 -11.10 -41.98
C ASN A 35 14.48 -12.41 -41.16
N ARG A 36 15.23 -12.40 -40.05
CA ARG A 36 15.28 -13.53 -39.13
C ARG A 36 14.23 -13.31 -38.05
N SER A 37 13.29 -14.26 -37.95
CA SER A 37 12.39 -14.36 -36.80
C SER A 37 13.23 -14.43 -35.52
N VAL A 38 13.23 -13.34 -34.76
CA VAL A 38 13.80 -13.30 -33.42
C VAL A 38 12.68 -13.62 -32.43
N HIS A 39 12.85 -14.68 -31.66
CA HIS A 39 11.89 -15.06 -30.63
C HIS A 39 11.99 -14.09 -29.45
N SER A 40 11.06 -13.12 -29.38
CA SER A 40 10.97 -12.15 -28.28
C SER A 40 10.10 -12.68 -27.13
N SER A 41 10.49 -13.80 -26.52
CA SER A 41 9.94 -14.21 -25.22
C SER A 41 10.86 -13.76 -24.10
N THR A 42 10.30 -13.34 -22.97
CA THR A 42 11.05 -13.21 -21.71
C THR A 42 11.77 -14.53 -21.43
N LEU A 43 13.07 -14.48 -21.11
CA LEU A 43 13.83 -15.64 -20.64
C LEU A 43 13.14 -16.17 -19.37
N ARG A 44 12.37 -17.25 -19.51
CA ARG A 44 11.82 -18.00 -18.37
C ARG A 44 12.88 -19.00 -17.95
N CYS A 45 13.23 -19.01 -16.67
CA CYS A 45 14.11 -20.05 -16.15
C CYS A 45 13.41 -21.41 -16.27
N ALA A 46 14.16 -22.46 -16.64
CA ALA A 46 13.61 -23.81 -16.68
C ALA A 46 13.00 -24.18 -15.31
N GLY A 47 11.78 -24.73 -15.34
CA GLY A 47 11.06 -25.12 -14.13
C GLY A 47 10.50 -23.98 -13.26
N GLN A 48 10.64 -22.72 -13.68
CA GLN A 48 10.15 -21.55 -12.93
C GLN A 48 8.66 -21.67 -12.57
N ASP A 49 7.81 -22.04 -13.53
CA ASP A 49 6.37 -22.16 -13.30
C ASP A 49 6.01 -23.30 -12.34
N TRP A 50 6.83 -24.36 -12.30
CA TRP A 50 6.65 -25.43 -11.31
C TRP A 50 7.05 -24.97 -9.91
N ARG A 51 8.14 -24.19 -9.79
CA ARG A 51 8.60 -23.64 -8.50
C ARG A 51 7.55 -22.70 -7.91
N VAL A 52 7.08 -21.74 -8.70
CA VAL A 52 6.08 -20.76 -8.26
C VAL A 52 4.77 -21.46 -7.88
N ARG A 53 4.31 -22.46 -8.65
CA ARG A 53 3.13 -23.26 -8.30
C ARG A 53 3.24 -24.02 -6.97
N ARG A 54 4.47 -24.30 -6.51
CA ARG A 54 4.74 -24.96 -5.22
C ARG A 54 5.12 -23.98 -4.11
N GLY A 55 5.02 -22.68 -4.33
CA GLY A 55 5.38 -21.65 -3.33
C GLY A 55 6.88 -21.46 -3.13
N PHE A 56 7.72 -22.00 -4.04
CA PHE A 56 9.15 -21.72 -4.05
C PHE A 56 9.46 -20.42 -4.78
N ALA A 57 10.65 -19.90 -4.50
CA ALA A 57 11.21 -18.75 -5.18
C ALA A 57 11.30 -18.97 -6.70
N ARG A 58 11.23 -17.88 -7.46
CA ARG A 58 11.25 -17.93 -8.93
C ARG A 58 12.59 -18.51 -9.43
N SER A 59 13.66 -18.10 -8.76
CA SER A 59 15.01 -18.62 -8.94
C SER A 59 15.47 -19.34 -7.67
N GLY A 60 16.43 -20.28 -7.80
CA GLY A 60 16.96 -21.01 -6.64
C GLY A 60 17.86 -20.19 -5.71
N SER A 61 18.14 -18.93 -6.05
CA SER A 61 19.09 -18.04 -5.36
C SER A 61 18.44 -16.87 -4.60
N GLU A 62 17.11 -16.76 -4.63
CA GLU A 62 16.39 -15.63 -4.01
C GLU A 62 16.22 -15.84 -2.50
N TYR A 63 15.50 -16.89 -2.11
CA TYR A 63 15.33 -17.32 -0.72
C TYR A 63 15.24 -18.83 -0.65
N GLY A 64 15.54 -19.39 0.51
CA GLY A 64 15.48 -20.81 0.77
C GLY A 64 16.78 -21.36 1.35
N PRO A 65 16.79 -22.64 1.74
CA PRO A 65 17.90 -23.25 2.47
C PRO A 65 19.22 -23.18 1.69
N LEU A 66 19.17 -23.28 0.36
CA LEU A 66 20.35 -23.18 -0.49
C LEU A 66 21.04 -21.80 -0.45
N THR A 67 20.32 -20.74 -0.09
CA THR A 67 20.84 -19.36 -0.09
C THR A 67 20.93 -18.75 1.30
N ASP A 68 20.09 -19.18 2.24
CA ASP A 68 20.01 -18.61 3.59
C ASP A 68 20.89 -19.37 4.61
N LEU A 69 21.26 -20.64 4.34
CA LEU A 69 22.15 -21.42 5.21
C LEU A 69 23.63 -21.11 4.93
N PRO A 70 24.52 -21.28 5.92
CA PRO A 70 25.95 -21.15 5.71
C PRO A 70 26.49 -22.34 4.90
N ASP A 71 27.33 -22.06 3.91
CA ASP A 71 27.94 -23.10 3.05
C ASP A 71 28.98 -23.96 3.78
N TRP A 72 29.50 -23.49 4.92
CA TRP A 72 30.50 -24.19 5.72
C TRP A 72 30.38 -23.83 7.22
N SER A 73 31.01 -24.63 8.06
CA SER A 73 31.19 -24.38 9.50
C SER A 73 32.59 -24.83 9.93
N PHE A 74 33.05 -24.41 11.10
CA PHE A 74 34.32 -24.91 11.64
C PHE A 74 34.17 -26.38 12.05
N ALA A 75 35.25 -27.16 11.93
CA ALA A 75 35.26 -28.58 12.34
C ALA A 75 34.86 -28.78 13.81
N ASP A 76 35.16 -27.80 14.67
CA ASP A 76 34.79 -27.79 16.10
C ASP A 76 33.28 -27.55 16.34
N GLY A 77 32.48 -27.31 15.29
CA GLY A 77 31.06 -26.97 15.39
C GLY A 77 30.77 -25.48 15.61
N ARG A 78 31.79 -24.62 15.66
CA ARG A 78 31.59 -23.17 15.71
C ARG A 78 30.90 -22.68 14.41
N PRO A 79 29.97 -21.72 14.49
CA PRO A 79 29.28 -21.21 13.29
C PRO A 79 30.23 -20.37 12.43
N ALA A 80 30.02 -20.40 11.11
CA ALA A 80 30.72 -19.51 10.21
C ALA A 80 30.31 -18.04 10.44
N PRO A 81 31.23 -17.08 10.29
CA PRO A 81 30.89 -15.66 10.32
C PRO A 81 29.85 -15.31 9.24
N PRO A 82 28.89 -14.42 9.53
CA PRO A 82 27.84 -14.07 8.58
C PRO A 82 28.39 -13.29 7.38
N TRP A 83 27.89 -13.59 6.19
CA TRP A 83 28.32 -12.92 4.97
C TRP A 83 27.59 -11.59 4.75
N LYS A 84 28.24 -10.65 4.06
CA LYS A 84 27.67 -9.32 3.75
C LYS A 84 26.28 -9.43 3.11
N GLY A 85 26.10 -10.37 2.17
CA GLY A 85 24.82 -10.59 1.49
C GLY A 85 23.72 -11.17 2.39
N GLN A 86 24.07 -11.94 3.40
CA GLN A 86 23.11 -12.46 4.38
C GLN A 86 22.66 -11.37 5.35
N ILE A 87 23.61 -10.55 5.82
CA ILE A 87 23.35 -9.38 6.68
C ILE A 87 22.40 -8.42 5.95
N ARG A 88 22.75 -8.01 4.73
CA ARG A 88 21.92 -7.12 3.90
C ARG A 88 20.50 -7.66 3.71
N ARG A 89 20.35 -8.95 3.35
CA ARG A 89 19.02 -9.56 3.18
C ARG A 89 18.21 -9.56 4.48
N LYS A 90 18.86 -9.74 5.63
CA LYS A 90 18.21 -9.68 6.94
C LYS A 90 17.70 -8.27 7.24
N GLU A 91 18.53 -7.25 7.00
CA GLU A 91 18.17 -5.84 7.16
C GLU A 91 17.01 -5.44 6.24
N GLU A 92 17.06 -5.84 4.96
CA GLU A 92 16.00 -5.60 3.98
C GLU A 92 14.66 -6.26 4.41
N ARG A 93 14.71 -7.50 4.90
CA ARG A 93 13.54 -8.22 5.42
C ARG A 93 12.97 -7.54 6.67
N GLU A 94 13.84 -7.05 7.56
CA GLU A 94 13.43 -6.32 8.75
C GLU A 94 12.78 -4.97 8.40
N ALA A 95 13.37 -4.21 7.48
CA ALA A 95 12.81 -2.96 7.00
C ALA A 95 11.41 -3.16 6.36
N LEU A 96 11.26 -4.23 5.57
CA LEU A 96 9.98 -4.62 5.00
C LEU A 96 8.96 -4.95 6.09
N ALA A 97 9.33 -5.77 7.09
CA ALA A 97 8.45 -6.15 8.19
C ALA A 97 7.98 -4.92 9.00
N ARG A 98 8.90 -4.00 9.33
CA ARG A 98 8.57 -2.75 10.02
C ARG A 98 7.57 -1.92 9.22
N ARG A 99 7.74 -1.83 7.90
CA ARG A 99 6.82 -1.10 7.02
C ARG A 99 5.43 -1.74 6.98
N VAL A 100 5.35 -3.06 6.91
CA VAL A 100 4.06 -3.78 6.94
C VAL A 100 3.31 -3.47 8.23
N VAL A 101 3.98 -3.55 9.37
CA VAL A 101 3.38 -3.25 10.68
C VAL A 101 2.91 -1.80 10.77
N LEU A 102 3.74 -0.84 10.32
CA LEU A 102 3.36 0.57 10.29
C LEU A 102 2.06 0.78 9.50
N LEU A 103 2.01 0.29 8.25
CA LEU A 103 0.85 0.45 7.38
C LEU A 103 -0.41 -0.21 7.95
N SER A 104 -0.30 -1.38 8.57
CA SER A 104 -1.44 -2.00 9.24
C SER A 104 -1.94 -1.15 10.40
N THR A 105 -1.04 -0.61 11.22
CA THR A 105 -1.44 0.24 12.35
C THR A 105 -2.07 1.55 11.91
N GLU A 106 -1.57 2.19 10.84
CA GLU A 106 -2.16 3.40 10.26
C GLU A 106 -3.58 3.14 9.73
N MET A 107 -3.79 2.00 9.07
CA MET A 107 -5.11 1.58 8.61
C MET A 107 -6.08 1.39 9.78
N ASP A 108 -5.67 0.70 10.84
CA ASP A 108 -6.49 0.45 12.02
C ASP A 108 -6.85 1.76 12.75
N GLN A 109 -5.88 2.66 12.91
CA GLN A 109 -6.10 4.00 13.46
C GLN A 109 -7.07 4.82 12.59
N GLY A 110 -6.92 4.77 11.26
CA GLY A 110 -7.84 5.39 10.33
C GLY A 110 -9.26 4.86 10.48
N MET A 111 -9.41 3.55 10.61
CA MET A 111 -10.71 2.90 10.76
C MET A 111 -11.38 3.24 12.09
N THR A 112 -10.63 3.20 13.20
CA THR A 112 -11.15 3.59 14.53
C THR A 112 -11.57 5.06 14.58
N ASN A 113 -10.76 5.96 14.04
CA ASN A 113 -11.09 7.38 13.94
C ASN A 113 -12.32 7.63 13.06
N TRP A 114 -12.46 6.91 11.94
CA TRP A 114 -13.63 7.00 11.08
C TRP A 114 -14.90 6.54 11.80
N HIS A 115 -14.86 5.39 12.48
CA HIS A 115 -15.99 4.90 13.28
C HIS A 115 -16.39 5.89 14.38
N LYS A 116 -15.40 6.47 15.09
CA LYS A 116 -15.64 7.48 16.12
C LYS A 116 -16.38 8.69 15.54
N LYS A 117 -15.92 9.23 14.42
CA LYS A 117 -16.60 10.34 13.72
C LYS A 117 -18.03 9.99 13.30
N GLN A 118 -18.27 8.76 12.80
CA GLN A 118 -19.62 8.31 12.44
C GLN A 118 -20.55 8.25 13.66
N GLN A 119 -20.05 7.80 14.81
CA GLN A 119 -20.80 7.78 16.05
C GLN A 119 -21.10 9.19 16.56
N GLU A 120 -20.11 10.09 16.55
CA GLU A 120 -20.27 11.49 16.92
C GLU A 120 -21.30 12.21 16.03
N MET A 121 -21.23 12.03 14.70
CA MET A 121 -22.22 12.61 13.79
C MET A 121 -23.65 12.12 14.06
N LYS A 122 -23.82 10.82 14.36
CA LYS A 122 -25.13 10.27 14.74
C LYS A 122 -25.61 10.82 16.09
N ALA A 123 -24.72 10.91 17.08
CA ALA A 123 -25.03 11.47 18.39
C ALA A 123 -25.41 12.96 18.30
N GLU A 124 -24.70 13.75 17.50
CA GLU A 124 -25.02 15.15 17.24
C GLU A 124 -26.35 15.32 16.53
N GLN A 125 -26.67 14.46 15.54
CA GLN A 125 -27.97 14.49 14.88
C GLN A 125 -29.09 14.23 15.89
N LEU A 126 -28.96 13.17 16.70
CA LEU A 126 -29.93 12.87 17.75
C LEU A 126 -30.06 14.00 18.77
N GLN A 127 -28.93 14.60 19.20
CA GLN A 127 -28.94 15.73 20.12
C GLN A 127 -29.62 16.95 19.49
N LYS A 128 -29.36 17.23 18.20
CA LYS A 128 -30.04 18.29 17.45
C LYS A 128 -31.54 18.03 17.42
N GLU A 129 -31.99 16.82 17.07
CA GLU A 129 -33.42 16.45 17.11
C GLU A 129 -34.06 16.63 18.49
N ILE A 130 -33.38 16.21 19.56
CA ILE A 130 -33.87 16.36 20.95
C ILE A 130 -33.93 17.84 21.35
N SER A 131 -32.95 18.64 20.93
CA SER A 131 -32.88 20.08 21.23
C SER A 131 -33.82 20.95 20.38
N LYS A 132 -34.37 20.41 19.28
CA LYS A 132 -35.29 21.16 18.41
C LYS A 132 -36.52 21.56 19.20
N LEU A 133 -36.79 22.86 19.21
CA LEU A 133 -38.06 23.38 19.71
C LEU A 133 -39.21 22.86 18.84
N LYS A 134 -40.36 22.58 19.48
CA LYS A 134 -41.59 22.27 18.76
C LYS A 134 -41.92 23.43 17.82
N SER A 135 -42.30 23.13 16.58
CA SER A 135 -42.70 24.18 15.64
C SER A 135 -43.92 24.93 16.17
N LYS A 136 -43.93 26.26 16.02
CA LYS A 136 -45.05 27.11 16.47
C LYS A 136 -46.26 27.07 15.53
N ALA A 137 -46.17 26.36 14.40
CA ALA A 137 -47.29 26.22 13.48
C ALA A 137 -48.45 25.51 14.18
N SER A 138 -49.66 26.08 14.05
CA SER A 138 -50.86 25.55 14.70
C SER A 138 -51.07 24.08 14.30
N PRO A 139 -51.20 23.13 15.25
CA PRO A 139 -51.39 21.71 14.93
C PRO A 139 -52.71 21.36 14.23
N ASN A 140 -53.56 22.35 13.92
CA ASN A 140 -54.95 22.14 13.56
C ASN A 140 -55.27 22.67 12.15
N LYS A 141 -54.65 22.12 11.08
CA LYS A 141 -55.13 22.27 9.68
C LYS A 141 -54.72 21.07 8.82
N THR A 142 -55.29 19.90 9.08
CA THR A 142 -55.27 18.75 8.16
C THR A 142 -56.63 18.08 8.13
N THR A 143 -57.54 18.64 7.33
CA THR A 143 -58.77 18.00 6.84
C THR A 143 -59.03 18.56 5.43
N ASN A 144 -58.64 17.83 4.39
CA ASN A 144 -59.03 18.08 3.00
C ASN A 144 -59.33 16.71 2.37
N THR A 145 -60.55 16.22 2.53
CA THR A 145 -61.29 15.33 1.62
C THR A 145 -62.77 15.47 1.99
#